data_AF-A0A376L6K1-F1
#
_entry.id   AF-A0A376L6K1-F1
#
_cell.length_a   1.000
_cell.length_b   1.000
_cell.length_c   1.000
_cell.angle_alpha   90.00
_cell.angle_beta   90.00
_cell.angle_gamma   90.00
#
_symmetry.space_group_name_H-M   'P 1'
#
loop_
_entity.id
_entity.type
_entity.pdbx_description
1 polymer ?
#
loop_
_entity_poly.entity_id
_entity_poly.type
_entity_poly.pdbx_seq_one_letter_code
_entity_poly.pdbx_strand_id
1 'polypeptide(L)'
;MADAHIVLTNLTSQIGREEPNKVTLTGDANLDMNSLFGSQKATMKLKLKALPVFDKEKGAIFLKEMEVVDATVQPEKMQTVMQTLLPYLNQALRNYFNQQPAYVLREDGSQGEAMAKKLAKGIEVKPGEIVIPFTD
;
A
#
# COMPACT_ATOMS: atom_id res chain seq x y z
N MET A 1 24.90 15.32 -5.26
CA MET A 1 23.91 14.44 -4.61
C MET A 1 22.62 14.57 -5.40
N ALA A 2 21.92 13.48 -5.68
CA ALA A 2 20.62 13.52 -6.34
C ALA A 2 19.53 13.38 -5.28
N ASP A 3 18.47 14.18 -5.41
CA ASP A 3 17.28 14.15 -4.57
C ASP A 3 16.09 13.73 -5.43
N ALA A 4 15.20 12.93 -4.86
CA ALA A 4 14.01 12.44 -5.53
C ALA A 4 12.82 12.52 -4.57
N HIS A 5 11.80 13.28 -4.98
CA HIS A 5 10.54 13.40 -4.27
C HIS A 5 9.45 12.67 -5.05
N ILE A 6 8.77 11.73 -4.40
CA ILE A 6 7.67 10.96 -5.00
C ILE A 6 6.40 11.20 -4.21
N VAL A 7 5.33 11.61 -4.89
CA VAL A 7 3.99 11.78 -4.32
C VAL A 7 3.05 10.75 -4.93
N LEU A 8 2.44 9.91 -4.11
CA LEU A 8 1.43 8.93 -4.54
C LEU A 8 0.02 9.49 -4.31
N THR A 9 -0.84 9.36 -5.31
CA THR A 9 -2.23 9.85 -5.31
C THR A 9 -3.18 8.84 -5.96
N ASN A 10 -4.49 9.05 -5.78
CA ASN A 10 -5.53 8.26 -6.44
C ASN A 10 -5.42 6.74 -6.20
N LEU A 11 -5.01 6.35 -4.99
CA LEU A 11 -4.90 4.95 -4.61
C LEU A 11 -6.29 4.30 -4.62
N THR A 12 -6.42 3.22 -5.39
CA THR A 12 -7.61 2.38 -5.46
C THR A 12 -7.23 0.95 -5.11
N SER A 13 -8.01 0.30 -4.25
CA SER A 13 -7.72 -1.06 -3.77
C SER A 13 -8.66 -2.12 -4.36
N GLN A 14 -8.13 -3.29 -4.63
CA GLN A 14 -8.87 -4.52 -4.91
C GLN A 14 -8.41 -5.62 -3.94
N ILE A 15 -9.35 -6.17 -3.17
CA ILE A 15 -9.06 -7.11 -2.10
C ILE A 15 -9.29 -8.54 -2.61
N GLY A 16 -8.29 -9.41 -2.58
CA GLY A 16 -8.43 -10.85 -2.86
C GLY A 16 -8.96 -11.23 -4.24
N ARG A 17 -9.05 -10.30 -5.20
CA ARG A 17 -9.63 -10.53 -6.53
C ARG A 17 -8.62 -11.08 -7.53
N GLU A 18 -7.41 -10.53 -7.50
CA GLU A 18 -6.34 -10.90 -8.43
C GLU A 18 -5.47 -12.02 -7.87
N GLU A 19 -5.03 -11.88 -6.61
CA GLU A 19 -4.27 -12.89 -5.89
C GLU A 19 -4.98 -13.19 -4.56
N PRO A 20 -5.26 -14.48 -4.25
CA PRO A 20 -5.82 -14.86 -2.97
C PRO A 20 -4.96 -14.33 -1.81
N ASN A 21 -5.59 -13.94 -0.71
CA ASN A 21 -4.89 -13.45 0.48
C ASN A 21 -4.08 -12.16 0.32
N LYS A 22 -4.16 -11.46 -0.82
CA LYS A 22 -3.47 -10.18 -1.04
C LYS A 22 -4.45 -9.07 -1.37
N VAL A 23 -4.00 -7.83 -1.15
CA VAL A 23 -4.64 -6.62 -1.65
C VAL A 23 -3.77 -6.07 -2.78
N THR A 24 -4.37 -5.89 -3.95
CA THR A 24 -3.77 -5.14 -5.05
C THR A 24 -4.19 -3.68 -4.93
N LEU A 25 -3.25 -2.75 -5.10
CA LEU A 25 -3.55 -1.33 -5.22
C LEU A 25 -3.07 -0.79 -6.55
N THR A 26 -3.79 0.16 -7.11
CA THR A 26 -3.32 0.97 -8.24
C THR A 26 -3.31 2.43 -7.83
N GLY A 27 -2.33 3.20 -8.30
CA GLY A 27 -2.27 4.62 -8.02
C GLY A 27 -1.44 5.38 -9.03
N ASP A 28 -1.65 6.69 -9.06
CA ASP A 28 -0.81 7.61 -9.81
C ASP A 28 0.33 8.09 -8.91
N ALA A 29 1.50 8.35 -9.49
CA ALA A 29 2.59 8.94 -8.76
C ALA A 29 3.32 10.02 -9.58
N ASN A 30 3.70 11.10 -8.90
CA ASN A 30 4.52 12.16 -9.47
C ASN A 30 5.93 12.08 -8.89
N LEU A 31 6.93 12.07 -9.75
CA LEU A 31 8.35 12.12 -9.40
C LEU A 31 8.90 13.51 -9.76
N ASP A 32 9.51 14.18 -8.80
CA ASP A 32 10.33 15.37 -8.99
C ASP A 32 11.76 15.03 -8.57
N MET A 33 12.70 15.04 -9.52
CA MET A 33 14.08 14.64 -9.29
C MET A 33 15.02 15.81 -9.56
N ASN A 34 15.90 16.11 -8.61
CA ASN A 34 16.93 17.13 -8.73
C ASN A 34 18.32 16.49 -8.71
N SER A 35 19.15 16.82 -9.70
CA SER A 35 20.51 16.30 -9.83
C SER A 35 21.48 17.39 -10.25
N LEU A 36 22.78 17.07 -10.29
CA LEU A 36 23.82 17.98 -10.79
C LEU A 36 23.61 18.39 -12.27
N PHE A 37 22.83 17.61 -13.02
CA PHE A 37 22.55 17.84 -14.44
C PHE A 37 21.17 18.49 -14.68
N GLY A 38 20.48 18.92 -13.62
CA GLY A 38 19.20 19.60 -13.67
C GLY A 38 18.04 18.81 -13.04
N SER A 39 16.87 19.45 -13.05
CA SER A 39 15.60 18.91 -12.54
C SER A 39 14.85 18.15 -13.63
N GLN A 40 14.32 16.98 -13.32
CA GLN A 40 13.45 16.20 -14.21
C GLN A 40 12.18 15.80 -13.47
N LYS A 41 11.05 15.78 -14.20
CA LYS A 41 9.77 15.34 -13.68
C LYS A 41 9.27 14.13 -14.44
N ALA A 42 8.57 13.24 -13.75
CA ALA A 42 7.88 12.13 -14.36
C ALA A 42 6.52 11.89 -13.69
N THR A 43 5.58 11.39 -14.48
CA THR A 43 4.32 10.84 -13.98
C THR A 43 4.36 9.32 -14.14
N MET A 44 3.68 8.63 -13.24
CA MET A 44 3.70 7.17 -13.19
C MET A 44 2.33 6.62 -12.88
N LYS A 45 2.05 5.43 -13.42
CA LYS A 45 1.00 4.57 -12.89
C LYS A 45 1.64 3.36 -12.25
N LEU A 46 1.32 3.14 -10.99
CA LEU A 46 1.86 2.08 -10.17
C LEU A 46 0.77 1.05 -9.91
N LYS A 47 1.17 -0.22 -10.00
CA LYS A 47 0.45 -1.34 -9.42
C LYS A 47 1.26 -1.88 -8.25
N LEU A 48 0.60 -1.99 -7.11
CA LEU A 48 1.18 -2.43 -5.86
C LEU A 48 0.47 -3.70 -5.40
N LYS A 49 1.15 -4.50 -4.59
CA LYS A 49 0.51 -5.56 -3.80
C LYS A 49 0.97 -5.52 -2.35
N ALA A 50 0.11 -6.00 -1.47
CA ALA A 50 0.39 -6.11 -0.05
C ALA A 50 -0.35 -7.28 0.60
N LEU A 51 0.19 -7.75 1.72
CA LEU A 51 -0.44 -8.71 2.62
C LEU A 51 -1.22 -7.95 3.71
N PRO A 52 -2.57 -8.02 3.74
CA PRO A 52 -3.30 -7.50 4.88
C PRO A 52 -3.04 -8.36 6.12
N VAL A 53 -2.72 -7.73 7.25
CA VAL A 53 -2.47 -8.39 8.53
C VAL A 53 -3.19 -7.63 9.63
N PHE A 54 -3.94 -8.37 10.46
CA PHE A 54 -4.59 -7.81 11.64
C PHE A 54 -3.63 -7.76 12.83
N ASP A 55 -3.55 -6.59 13.45
CA ASP A 55 -2.85 -6.36 14.71
C ASP A 55 -3.89 -6.24 15.83
N LYS A 56 -3.91 -7.24 16.71
CA LYS A 56 -4.88 -7.32 17.80
C LYS A 56 -4.68 -6.23 18.84
N GLU A 57 -3.43 -5.90 19.17
CA GLU A 57 -3.13 -4.90 20.20
C GLU A 57 -3.59 -3.51 19.76
N LYS A 58 -3.40 -3.21 18.47
CA LYS A 58 -3.83 -1.93 17.88
C LYS A 58 -5.28 -1.93 17.41
N GLY A 59 -5.92 -3.10 17.33
CA GLY A 59 -7.25 -3.27 16.76
C GLY A 59 -7.32 -2.76 15.32
N ALA A 60 -6.28 -3.04 14.50
CA ALA A 60 -6.11 -2.40 13.20
C ALA A 60 -5.59 -3.38 12.14
N ILE A 61 -5.88 -3.07 10.87
CA ILE A 61 -5.40 -3.83 9.71
C ILE A 61 -4.26 -3.04 9.05
N PHE A 62 -3.11 -3.69 8.92
CA PHE A 62 -1.93 -3.18 8.24
C PHE A 62 -1.76 -3.84 6.88
N LEU A 63 -1.14 -3.13 5.94
CA LEU A 63 -0.76 -3.67 4.64
C LEU A 63 0.74 -3.95 4.62
N LYS A 64 1.13 -5.15 5.05
CA LYS A 64 2.51 -5.60 5.14
C LYS A 64 3.03 -6.01 3.76
N GLU A 65 4.35 -6.12 3.63
CA GLU A 65 5.02 -6.55 2.38
C GLU A 65 4.64 -5.71 1.16
N MET A 66 4.28 -4.43 1.37
CA MET A 66 3.92 -3.52 0.28
C MET A 66 5.04 -3.49 -0.77
N GLU A 67 4.70 -3.69 -2.03
CA GLU A 67 5.66 -3.62 -3.12
C GLU A 67 5.02 -3.22 -4.43
N VAL A 68 5.78 -2.48 -5.24
CA VAL A 68 5.47 -2.20 -6.63
C VAL A 68 5.71 -3.47 -7.45
N VAL A 69 4.68 -3.92 -8.16
CA VAL A 69 4.74 -5.08 -9.06
C VAL A 69 4.68 -4.69 -10.53
N ASP A 70 4.14 -3.51 -10.82
CA ASP A 70 4.17 -2.91 -12.16
C ASP A 70 4.24 -1.39 -12.07
N ALA A 71 4.95 -0.79 -13.01
CA ALA A 71 5.13 0.66 -13.08
C ALA A 71 5.31 1.11 -14.53
N THR A 72 4.42 1.99 -14.97
CA THR A 72 4.56 2.72 -16.24
C THR A 72 4.97 4.15 -15.94
N VAL A 73 5.95 4.68 -16.68
CA VAL A 73 6.55 5.99 -16.40
C VAL A 73 6.54 6.85 -17.67
N GLN A 74 6.21 8.13 -17.52
CA GLN A 74 6.32 9.13 -18.58
C GLN A 74 7.14 10.34 -18.10
N PRO A 75 8.10 10.84 -18.91
CA PRO A 75 8.47 10.34 -20.24
C PRO A 75 9.27 9.02 -20.16
N GLU A 76 9.25 8.21 -21.23
CA GLU A 76 9.84 6.85 -21.26
C GLU A 76 11.33 6.81 -20.88
N LYS A 77 12.09 7.87 -21.19
CA LYS A 77 13.49 8.01 -20.79
C LYS A 77 13.72 7.95 -19.27
N MET A 78 12.67 8.16 -18.47
CA MET A 78 12.73 8.09 -17.00
C MET A 78 12.54 6.65 -16.47
N GLN A 79 12.28 5.67 -17.32
CA GLN A 79 12.09 4.28 -16.91
C GLN A 79 13.33 3.71 -16.20
N THR A 80 14.53 3.94 -16.73
CA THR A 80 15.79 3.46 -16.11
C THR A 80 16.07 4.13 -14.77
N VAL A 81 15.72 5.43 -14.65
CA VAL A 81 15.80 6.16 -13.37
C VAL A 81 14.85 5.51 -12.36
N MET A 82 13.61 5.24 -12.75
CA MET A 82 12.63 4.59 -11.89
C MET A 82 13.08 3.20 -11.43
N GLN A 83 13.62 2.38 -12.33
CA GLN A 83 14.16 1.07 -11.96
C GLN A 83 15.27 1.15 -10.90
N THR A 84 16.09 2.20 -10.96
CA THR A 84 17.16 2.44 -9.97
C THR A 84 16.60 2.90 -8.62
N LEU A 85 15.50 3.66 -8.63
CA LEU A 85 14.83 4.15 -7.42
C LEU A 85 13.87 3.14 -6.80
N LEU A 86 13.44 2.13 -7.56
CA LEU A 86 12.41 1.17 -7.15
C LEU A 86 12.69 0.47 -5.81
N PRO A 87 13.92 0.00 -5.49
CA PRO A 87 14.20 -0.61 -4.19
C PRO A 87 13.96 0.35 -3.02
N TYR A 88 14.32 1.62 -3.19
CA TYR A 88 14.12 2.66 -2.17
C TYR A 88 12.64 3.01 -2.02
N LEU A 89 11.91 3.10 -3.14
CA LEU A 89 10.46 3.28 -3.13
C LEU A 89 9.77 2.11 -2.39
N ASN A 90 10.12 0.86 -2.71
CA ASN A 90 9.59 -0.31 -2.02
C ASN A 90 9.91 -0.28 -0.51
N GLN A 91 11.13 0.09 -0.13
CA GLN A 91 11.48 0.23 1.28
C GLN A 91 10.66 1.32 1.98
N ALA A 92 10.48 2.48 1.34
CA ALA A 92 9.69 3.59 1.88
C ALA A 92 8.22 3.19 2.05
N LEU A 93 7.62 2.53 1.04
CA LEU A 93 6.27 2.00 1.09
C LEU A 93 6.10 1.00 2.22
N ARG A 94 7.02 0.03 2.35
CA ARG A 94 7.02 -0.94 3.45
C ARG A 94 7.10 -0.25 4.80
N ASN A 95 8.01 0.70 4.96
CA ASN A 95 8.17 1.44 6.22
C ASN A 95 6.89 2.18 6.60
N TYR A 96 6.28 2.90 5.66
CA TYR A 96 5.04 3.65 5.89
C TYR A 96 3.88 2.72 6.27
N PHE A 97 3.55 1.73 5.43
CA PHE A 97 2.38 0.87 5.65
C PHE A 97 2.59 -0.18 6.76
N ASN A 98 3.83 -0.42 7.19
CA ASN A 98 4.08 -1.23 8.38
C ASN A 98 3.74 -0.49 9.68
N GLN A 99 3.83 0.85 9.69
CA GLN A 99 3.61 1.70 10.86
C GLN A 99 2.23 2.38 10.84
N GLN A 100 1.73 2.71 9.66
CA GLN A 100 0.43 3.33 9.46
C GLN A 100 -0.61 2.26 9.09
N PRO A 101 -1.66 2.06 9.91
CA PRO A 101 -2.72 1.13 9.57
C PRO A 101 -3.52 1.62 8.38
N ALA A 102 -3.96 0.69 7.53
CA ALA A 102 -4.89 0.99 6.45
C ALA A 102 -6.34 1.12 6.96
N TYR A 103 -6.65 0.45 8.07
CA TYR A 103 -7.95 0.53 8.72
C TYR A 103 -7.81 0.32 10.23
N VAL A 104 -8.56 1.05 11.04
CA VAL A 104 -8.57 0.93 12.51
C VAL A 104 -10.00 0.67 12.95
N LEU A 105 -10.20 -0.42 13.70
CA LEU A 105 -11.50 -0.76 14.25
C LEU A 105 -11.89 0.20 15.37
N ARG A 106 -13.08 0.75 15.26
CA ARG A 106 -13.66 1.71 16.20
C ARG A 106 -14.59 1.04 17.21
N GLU A 107 -14.46 1.43 18.47
CA GLU A 107 -15.39 1.00 19.53
C GLU A 107 -16.71 1.75 19.50
N ASP A 108 -16.66 3.00 19.06
CA ASP A 108 -17.80 3.88 18.85
C ASP A 108 -18.36 3.79 17.42
N GLY A 109 -17.87 2.82 16.64
CA GLY A 109 -18.33 2.54 15.28
C GLY A 109 -19.59 1.69 15.25
N SER A 110 -19.70 0.84 14.23
CA SER A 110 -20.81 -0.12 14.16
C SER A 110 -20.71 -1.17 15.27
N GLN A 111 -21.84 -1.82 15.61
CA GLN A 111 -21.82 -2.92 16.58
C GLN A 111 -20.85 -4.05 16.17
N GLY A 112 -20.80 -4.37 14.88
CA GLY A 112 -19.87 -5.38 14.35
C GLY A 112 -18.41 -4.97 14.50
N GLU A 113 -18.09 -3.69 14.29
CA GLU A 113 -16.73 -3.16 14.42
C GLU A 113 -16.28 -3.11 15.89
N ALA A 114 -17.16 -2.70 16.79
CA ALA A 114 -16.90 -2.71 18.24
C ALA A 114 -16.69 -4.15 18.76
N MET A 115 -17.45 -5.11 18.24
CA MET A 115 -17.29 -6.53 18.56
C MET A 115 -15.99 -7.09 17.96
N ALA A 116 -15.69 -6.77 16.70
CA ALA A 116 -14.44 -7.12 16.02
C ALA A 116 -13.23 -6.64 16.81
N LYS A 117 -13.21 -5.39 17.25
CA LYS A 117 -12.07 -4.86 18.02
C LYS A 117 -11.79 -5.67 19.30
N LYS A 118 -12.84 -6.16 19.96
CA LYS A 118 -12.73 -6.93 21.22
C LYS A 118 -12.39 -8.40 21.01
N LEU A 119 -12.91 -9.01 19.95
CA LEU A 119 -12.94 -10.47 19.81
C LEU A 119 -12.13 -10.99 18.62
N ALA A 120 -11.74 -10.14 17.67
CA ALA A 120 -10.99 -10.55 16.50
C ALA A 120 -9.68 -11.23 16.91
N LYS A 121 -9.46 -12.42 16.35
CA LYS A 121 -8.18 -13.15 16.44
C LYS A 121 -7.35 -13.02 15.17
N GLY A 122 -7.97 -12.61 14.07
CA GLY A 122 -7.33 -12.52 12.76
C GLY A 122 -8.30 -12.01 11.71
N ILE A 123 -7.88 -12.13 10.45
CA ILE A 123 -8.67 -11.79 9.27
C ILE A 123 -8.54 -12.89 8.22
N GLU A 124 -9.57 -13.02 7.41
CA GLU A 124 -9.57 -13.77 6.16
C GLU A 124 -9.78 -12.80 5.00
N VAL A 125 -9.07 -13.01 3.90
CA VAL A 125 -9.24 -12.21 2.69
C VAL A 125 -10.08 -13.01 1.71
N LYS A 126 -11.24 -12.48 1.34
CA LYS A 126 -12.10 -13.04 0.30
C LYS A 126 -12.18 -12.08 -0.88
N PRO A 127 -12.57 -12.55 -2.07
CA PRO A 127 -12.70 -11.67 -3.23
C PRO A 127 -13.66 -10.50 -2.95
N GLY A 128 -13.11 -9.30 -2.81
CA GLY A 128 -13.83 -8.05 -2.55
C GLY A 128 -14.00 -7.67 -1.08
N GLU A 129 -13.57 -8.49 -0.12
CA GLU A 129 -13.81 -8.21 1.31
C GLU A 129 -12.73 -8.79 2.23
N ILE A 130 -12.59 -8.17 3.41
CA ILE A 130 -11.84 -8.72 4.54
C ILE A 130 -12.86 -9.15 5.58
N VAL A 131 -12.82 -10.43 5.97
CA VAL A 131 -13.71 -11.03 6.96
C VAL A 131 -12.96 -11.18 8.28
N ILE A 132 -13.63 -10.84 9.38
CA ILE A 132 -13.13 -11.08 10.73
C ILE A 132 -13.94 -12.25 11.31
N PRO A 133 -13.35 -13.45 11.43
CA PRO A 133 -14.04 -14.58 12.04
C PRO A 133 -14.10 -14.41 13.56
N PHE A 134 -15.27 -14.70 14.14
CA PHE A 134 -15.48 -14.74 15.60
C PHE A 134 -15.36 -16.14 16.20
N THR A 135 -15.33 -17.15 15.35
CA THR A 135 -15.13 -18.56 15.69
C THR A 135 -13.94 -19.08 14.90
N ASP A 136 -13.26 -20.08 15.43
CA ASP A 136 -12.17 -20.76 14.72
C ASP A 136 -12.71 -21.59 13.52
#